data_AF-A0A318CMT5-F1
#
_entry.id   AF-A0A318CMT5-F1
#
_cell.length_a   1.000
_cell.length_b   1.000
_cell.length_c   1.000
_cell.angle_alpha   90.00
_cell.angle_beta   90.00
_cell.angle_gamma   90.00
#
_symmetry.space_group_name_H-M   'P 1'
#
loop_
_entity.id
_entity.type
_entity.pdbx_description
1 polymer ?
#
loop_
_entity_poly.entity_id
_entity_poly.type
_entity_poly.pdbx_seq_one_letter_code
_entity_poly.pdbx_strand_id
1 'polypeptide(L)'
;MKCYLEVIRVIEVRGAGEEELEFIAGCGRLINREISESVQRRIPWFTEKRQDGLVSLIGLLKGKRVGFPNMFPIEISPWGQVGRELFVITCLFVTGTFRIME
;
A
#
# COMPACT_ATOMS: atom_id res chain seq x y z
N MET A 1 8.28 16.21 19.37
CA MET A 1 6.85 16.33 19.00
C MET A 1 6.56 17.36 17.89
N LYS A 2 6.96 18.64 18.00
CA LYS A 2 6.68 19.67 16.96
C LYS A 2 7.16 19.28 15.54
N CYS A 3 8.35 18.70 15.41
CA CYS A 3 8.93 18.32 14.11
C CYS A 3 8.13 17.22 13.38
N TYR A 4 7.51 16.27 14.11
CA TYR A 4 6.71 15.20 13.50
C TYR A 4 5.37 15.71 12.95
N LEU A 5 4.73 16.65 13.65
CA LEU A 5 3.50 17.28 13.19
C LEU A 5 3.73 18.11 11.90
N GLU A 6 4.91 18.72 11.76
CA GLU A 6 5.31 19.35 10.50
C GLU A 6 5.54 18.33 9.39
N VAL A 7 6.16 17.18 9.66
CA VAL A 7 6.34 16.10 8.67
C VAL A 7 5.01 15.50 8.21
N ILE A 8 4.06 15.26 9.13
CA ILE A 8 2.71 14.75 8.80
C ILE A 8 1.97 15.72 7.88
N ARG A 9 2.15 17.03 8.05
CA ARG A 9 1.54 18.06 7.19
C ARG A 9 2.07 18.09 5.75
N VAL A 10 3.15 17.35 5.44
CA VAL A 10 3.80 17.33 4.10
C VAL A 10 3.61 15.98 3.40
N ILE A 11 3.00 14.98 4.05
CA ILE A 11 2.71 13.70 3.39
C ILE A 11 1.40 13.82 2.63
N GLU A 12 1.49 13.80 1.31
CA GLU A 12 0.35 13.69 0.41
C GLU A 12 -0.13 12.23 0.41
N VAL A 13 -1.45 12.02 0.46
CA VAL A 13 -2.05 10.69 0.28
C VAL A 13 -2.98 10.73 -0.92
N ARG A 14 -2.79 9.79 -1.85
CA ARG A 14 -3.64 9.64 -3.03
C ARG A 14 -3.88 8.17 -3.38
N GLY A 15 -4.80 7.92 -4.30
CA GLY A 15 -4.93 6.61 -4.94
C GLY A 15 -3.63 6.22 -5.64
N ALA A 16 -3.20 4.97 -5.47
CA ALA A 16 -2.02 4.44 -6.13
C ALA A 16 -2.34 4.12 -7.61
N GLY A 17 -1.49 4.62 -8.52
CA GLY A 17 -1.55 4.32 -9.94
C GLY A 17 -0.75 3.08 -10.30
N GLU A 18 -0.44 2.92 -11.59
CA GLU A 18 0.41 1.81 -12.09
C GLU A 18 1.86 1.96 -11.63
N GLU A 19 2.38 3.18 -11.57
CA GLU A 19 3.76 3.47 -11.16
C GLU A 19 4.05 3.05 -9.71
N GLU A 20 3.02 2.93 -8.87
CA GLU A 20 3.15 2.49 -7.48
C GLU A 20 3.03 0.98 -7.30
N LEU A 21 2.60 0.23 -8.33
CA LEU A 21 2.35 -1.21 -8.19
C LEU A 21 3.61 -1.99 -7.82
N GLU A 22 4.77 -1.63 -8.38
CA GLU A 22 6.04 -2.28 -8.01
C GLU A 22 6.35 -2.09 -6.52
N PHE A 23 6.14 -0.88 -5.99
CA PHE A 23 6.37 -0.59 -4.57
C PHE A 23 5.40 -1.35 -3.66
N ILE A 24 4.12 -1.41 -4.04
CA ILE A 24 3.07 -2.10 -3.28
C ILE A 24 3.28 -3.62 -3.34
N ALA A 25 3.51 -4.16 -4.53
CA ALA A 25 3.79 -5.58 -4.76
C ALA A 25 5.13 -6.00 -4.13
N GLY A 26 6.08 -5.08 -3.99
CA GLY A 26 7.36 -5.29 -3.30
C GLY A 26 7.27 -5.15 -1.79
N CYS A 27 6.08 -4.89 -1.23
CA CYS A 27 5.87 -4.60 0.19
C CYS A 27 6.73 -3.44 0.71
N GLY A 28 7.03 -2.45 -0.14
CA GLY A 28 7.88 -1.31 0.16
C GLY A 28 9.36 -1.65 0.43
N ARG A 29 9.81 -2.85 0.06
CA ARG A 29 11.20 -3.30 0.21
C ARG A 29 12.05 -2.89 -0.99
N LEU A 30 13.37 -2.83 -0.76
CA LEU A 30 14.34 -2.76 -1.84
C LEU A 30 14.27 -4.05 -2.66
N ILE A 31 14.25 -3.91 -3.99
CA ILE A 31 14.12 -5.03 -4.90
C ILE A 31 15.45 -5.79 -4.98
N ASN A 32 15.41 -7.07 -4.64
CA ASN A 32 16.43 -8.04 -4.97
C ASN A 32 15.84 -9.05 -5.98
N ARG A 33 16.61 -10.07 -6.38
CA ARG A 33 16.13 -11.05 -7.36
C ARG A 33 14.86 -11.77 -6.92
N GLU A 34 14.82 -12.31 -5.70
CA GLU A 34 13.66 -13.02 -5.16
C GLU A 34 12.41 -12.13 -5.11
N ILE A 35 12.58 -10.89 -4.62
CA ILE A 35 11.49 -9.92 -4.54
C ILE A 35 11.02 -9.54 -5.93
N SER A 36 11.93 -9.32 -6.89
CA SER A 36 11.57 -9.01 -8.28
C SER A 36 10.72 -10.10 -8.91
N GLU A 37 11.12 -11.37 -8.75
CA GLU A 37 10.35 -12.52 -9.24
C GLU A 37 8.97 -12.60 -8.56
N SER A 38 8.87 -12.28 -7.27
CA SER A 38 7.58 -12.20 -6.55
C SER A 38 6.70 -11.05 -7.06
N VAL A 39 7.29 -9.86 -7.24
CA VAL A 39 6.62 -8.66 -7.75
C VAL A 39 6.02 -8.91 -9.13
N GLN A 40 6.78 -9.52 -10.04
CA GLN A 40 6.30 -9.85 -11.39
C GLN A 40 5.05 -10.74 -11.38
N ARG A 41 4.92 -11.65 -10.41
CA ARG A 41 3.72 -12.50 -10.26
C ARG A 41 2.56 -11.77 -9.57
N ARG A 42 2.86 -10.83 -8.67
CA ARG A 42 1.87 -10.10 -7.88
C ARG A 42 1.24 -8.93 -8.63
N ILE A 43 1.97 -8.26 -9.53
CA ILE A 43 1.44 -7.12 -10.29
C ILE A 43 0.17 -7.50 -11.07
N PRO A 44 0.14 -8.58 -11.88
CA PRO A 44 -1.08 -8.97 -12.58
C PRO A 44 -2.27 -9.22 -11.63
N TRP A 45 -2.01 -9.87 -10.50
CA TRP A 45 -3.03 -10.12 -9.48
C TRP A 45 -3.56 -8.82 -8.85
N PHE A 46 -2.68 -7.86 -8.53
CA PHE A 46 -3.09 -6.54 -8.04
C PHE A 46 -3.90 -5.76 -9.09
N THR A 47 -3.49 -5.82 -10.36
CA THR A 47 -4.21 -5.18 -11.46
C THR A 47 -5.60 -5.77 -11.63
N GLU A 48 -5.75 -7.09 -11.61
CA GLU A 48 -7.05 -7.77 -11.65
C GLU A 48 -7.91 -7.34 -10.45
N LYS A 49 -7.39 -7.44 -9.22
CA LYS A 49 -8.17 -7.12 -8.02
C LYS A 49 -8.57 -5.65 -7.93
N ARG A 50 -7.81 -4.72 -8.52
CA ARG A 50 -8.22 -3.31 -8.65
C ARG A 50 -9.48 -3.16 -9.50
N GLN A 51 -9.64 -3.97 -10.54
CA GLN A 51 -10.88 -3.99 -11.35
C GLN A 51 -12.07 -4.50 -10.52
N ASP A 52 -11.79 -5.40 -9.57
CA ASP A 52 -12.77 -5.94 -8.62
C ASP A 52 -12.99 -5.04 -7.37
N GLY A 53 -12.38 -3.86 -7.31
CA GLY A 53 -12.60 -2.86 -6.24
C GLY A 53 -11.54 -2.81 -5.14
N LEU A 54 -10.39 -3.50 -5.27
CA LEU A 54 -9.24 -3.29 -4.39
C LEU A 54 -8.82 -1.82 -4.40
N VAL A 55 -8.74 -1.23 -3.22
CA VAL A 55 -8.25 0.13 -3.01
C VAL A 55 -6.83 0.09 -2.44
N SER A 56 -5.89 0.64 -3.19
CA SER A 56 -4.54 0.93 -2.71
C SER A 56 -4.34 2.44 -2.63
N LEU A 57 -3.89 2.94 -1.48
CA LEU A 57 -3.45 4.33 -1.34
C LEU A 57 -1.93 4.39 -1.27
N ILE A 58 -1.35 5.53 -1.63
CA ILE A 58 0.08 5.78 -1.50
C ILE A 58 0.31 7.07 -0.72
N GLY A 59 1.21 7.02 0.26
CA GLY A 59 1.76 8.18 0.93
C GLY A 59 3.02 8.66 0.22
N LEU A 60 3.09 9.96 -0.06
CA LEU A 60 4.20 10.61 -0.75
C LEU A 60 4.76 11.76 0.08
N LEU A 61 6.07 11.78 0.27
CA LEU A 61 6.80 12.93 0.83
C LEU A 61 7.75 13.48 -0.21
N LYS A 62 7.49 14.70 -0.71
CA LYS A 62 8.30 15.32 -1.78
C LYS A 62 8.48 14.37 -2.98
N GLY A 63 7.40 13.70 -3.39
CA GLY A 63 7.39 12.72 -4.47
C GLY A 63 7.94 11.33 -4.13
N LYS A 64 8.51 11.11 -2.94
CA LYS A 64 9.01 9.80 -2.52
C LYS A 64 7.92 8.97 -1.85
N ARG A 65 7.81 7.70 -2.23
CA ARG A 65 6.90 6.70 -1.64
C ARG A 65 7.31 6.39 -0.20
N VAL A 66 6.44 6.68 0.77
CA VAL A 66 6.73 6.52 2.21
C VAL A 66 5.81 5.53 2.92
N GLY A 67 4.74 5.09 2.27
CA GLY A 67 3.85 4.07 2.82
C GLY A 67 2.65 3.79 1.93
N PHE A 68 1.92 2.73 2.23
CA PHE A 68 0.68 2.36 1.56
C PHE A 68 -0.19 1.47 2.47
N PRO A 69 -1.52 1.61 2.39
CA PRO A 69 -2.45 0.54 2.72
C PRO A 69 -2.94 -0.20 1.47
N ASN A 70 -3.29 -1.48 1.62
CA ASN A 70 -4.11 -2.24 0.69
C ASN A 70 -5.42 -2.64 1.39
N MET A 71 -6.54 -2.32 0.75
CA MET A 71 -7.87 -2.50 1.31
C MET A 71 -8.78 -3.22 0.33
N PHE A 72 -9.21 -4.41 0.69
CA PHE A 72 -10.09 -5.24 -0.14
C PHE A 72 -11.54 -5.03 0.30
N PRO A 73 -12.50 -4.86 -0.63
CA PRO A 73 -13.89 -5.16 -0.33
C PRO A 73 -13.99 -6.57 0.26
N ILE A 74 -14.78 -6.74 1.30
CA ILE A 74 -14.86 -7.99 2.06
C ILE A 74 -15.33 -9.16 1.18
N GLU A 75 -16.14 -8.88 0.16
CA GLU A 75 -16.69 -9.82 -0.81
C GLU A 75 -15.63 -10.46 -1.72
N ILE A 76 -14.51 -9.77 -1.93
CA ILE A 76 -13.39 -10.26 -2.76
C ILE A 76 -12.13 -10.52 -1.94
N SER A 77 -12.23 -10.42 -0.61
CA SER A 77 -11.10 -10.64 0.29
C SER A 77 -10.65 -12.10 0.22
N PRO A 78 -9.37 -12.39 -0.09
CA PRO A 78 -8.86 -13.76 -0.12
C PRO A 78 -8.76 -14.40 1.28
N TRP A 79 -9.02 -13.64 2.34
CA TRP A 79 -8.96 -14.12 3.72
C TRP A 79 -10.33 -14.56 4.28
N GLY A 80 -11.39 -14.55 3.46
CA GLY A 80 -12.65 -15.21 3.77
C GLY A 80 -13.47 -14.56 4.91
N GLN A 81 -13.25 -13.28 5.19
CA GLN A 81 -14.11 -12.55 6.12
C GLN A 81 -15.53 -12.45 5.54
N VAL A 82 -16.54 -12.45 6.42
CA VAL A 82 -17.96 -12.39 6.05
C VAL A 82 -18.52 -11.00 6.34
N GLY A 83 -19.22 -10.42 5.37
CA GLY A 83 -19.91 -9.14 5.50
C GLY A 83 -20.36 -8.60 4.15
N ARG A 84 -20.84 -7.35 4.14
CA ARG A 84 -21.22 -6.62 2.92
C ARG A 84 -20.85 -5.15 3.06
N GLU A 85 -20.46 -4.50 1.97
CA GLU A 85 -20.17 -3.06 1.90
C GLU A 85 -19.10 -2.61 2.92
N LEU A 86 -18.15 -3.50 3.21
CA LEU A 86 -17.04 -3.27 4.14
C LEU A 86 -15.71 -3.50 3.42
N PHE A 87 -14.67 -2.87 3.96
CA PHE A 87 -13.29 -3.09 3.54
C PHE A 87 -12.49 -3.75 4.65
N VAL A 88 -11.59 -4.66 4.27
CA VAL A 88 -10.54 -5.17 5.14
C VAL A 88 -9.20 -4.57 4.72
N ILE A 89 -8.48 -4.01 5.69
CA ILE A 89 -7.10 -3.53 5.49
C ILE A 89 -6.17 -4.72 5.67
N THR A 90 -5.57 -5.18 4.58
CA THR A 90 -4.83 -6.45 4.55
C THR A 90 -3.34 -6.24 4.65
N CYS A 91 -2.89 -5.03 4.33
CA CYS A 91 -1.53 -4.58 4.56
C CYS A 91 -1.56 -3.08 4.86
N LEU A 92 -0.81 -2.67 5.88
CA LEU A 92 -0.44 -1.28 6.11
C LEU A 92 1.07 -1.24 6.30
N PHE A 93 1.75 -0.53 5.41
CA PHE A 93 3.19 -0.35 5.46
C PHE A 93 3.53 1.13 5.49
N VAL A 94 4.45 1.49 6.39
CA VAL A 94 5.09 2.80 6.44
C VAL A 94 6.58 2.57 6.56
N THR A 95 7.41 3.32 5.85
CA THR A 95 8.87 3.19 5.96
C THR A 95 9.33 3.63 7.36
N GLY A 96 10.39 3.00 7.88
CA GLY A 96 10.80 3.14 9.29
C GLY A 96 11.04 4.59 9.74
N THR A 97 11.52 5.45 8.83
CA THR A 97 11.76 6.88 9.08
C THR A 97 10.49 7.65 9.47
N PHE A 98 9.30 7.15 9.12
CA PHE A 98 8.01 7.79 9.43
C PHE A 98 7.15 6.98 10.38
N ARG A 99 7.71 5.93 10.99
CA ARG A 99 7.05 5.24 12.10
C ARG A 99 7.34 6.04 13.36
N ILE A 100 6.32 6.73 13.88
CA ILE A 100 6.39 7.33 15.20
C ILE A 100 6.21 6.16 16.18
N MET A 101 7.34 5.61 16.63
CA MET A 101 7.37 4.73 17.79
C MET A 101 7.81 5.59 18.97
N GLU A 102 6.98 5.65 20.00
CA GLU A 102 7.34 6.26 21.30
C GLU A 102 8.55 5.56 21.92
#